data_AF-A0A2D7QSR7-F1
#
_entry.id   AF-A0A2D7QSR7-F1
#
_cell.length_a   1.000
_cell.length_b   1.000
_cell.length_c   1.000
_cell.angle_alpha   90.00
_cell.angle_beta   90.00
_cell.angle_gamma   90.00
#
_symmetry.space_group_name_H-M   'P 1'
#
loop_
_entity.id
_entity.type
_entity.pdbx_description
1 polymer ?
#
loop_
_entity_poly.entity_id
_entity_poly.type
_entity_poly.pdbx_seq_one_letter_code
_entity_poly.pdbx_strand_id
1 'polypeptide(L)'
;MPNWGLPVSWLLWQMIGLAMWAKVDPLFNEFIHQVNGKPRRMIGFSGMYSTDLNLVAVSPAIVRPPPDLPTNHQFTGDWSLDEPSYQPPTDLLKFINNGPKPIVVTFGSMGGNQDPTSVIYSAIQRTNQRAIIQSGWGNLGHATQPHEDIFFVDYVPHSWLFQLAKMVIHHGGAGTTTAVCRAGVPSVVVPHLADQPYWGGVLHQRGVAPKPVHRRHLKVKNLAERIQEVLDNNQKFERAQQLGNAMRSENGVKTAIGLIENFAGNNSTDY
;
A
#
# COMPACT_ATOMS: atom_id res chain seq x y z
N MET A 1 16.62 -7.00 9.02
CA MET A 1 17.90 -7.53 8.50
C MET A 1 18.79 -7.90 9.69
N PRO A 2 19.68 -8.90 9.61
CA PRO A 2 20.55 -9.25 10.72
C PRO A 2 21.53 -8.10 10.97
N ASN A 3 21.72 -7.72 12.24
CA ASN A 3 22.57 -6.60 12.64
C ASN A 3 24.02 -7.09 12.75
N TRP A 4 24.73 -7.12 11.62
CA TRP A 4 26.12 -7.59 11.51
C TRP A 4 27.19 -6.60 12.01
N GLY A 5 26.77 -5.56 12.73
CA GLY A 5 27.62 -4.44 13.13
C GLY A 5 27.77 -3.38 12.03
N LEU A 6 27.89 -2.12 12.45
CA LEU A 6 27.96 -0.94 11.58
C LEU A 6 28.97 -1.05 10.41
N PRO A 7 30.20 -1.61 10.58
CA PRO A 7 31.18 -1.68 9.49
C PRO A 7 30.78 -2.67 8.38
N VAL A 8 30.22 -3.82 8.76
CA VAL A 8 29.82 -4.87 7.80
C VAL A 8 28.58 -4.42 7.03
N SER A 9 27.62 -3.81 7.72
CA SER A 9 26.46 -3.19 7.08
C SER A 9 26.87 -2.06 6.12
N TRP A 10 27.85 -1.23 6.49
CA TRP A 10 28.38 -0.18 5.61
C TRP A 10 29.03 -0.75 4.34
N LEU A 11 29.87 -1.78 4.47
CA LEU A 11 30.55 -2.39 3.33
C LEU A 11 29.56 -3.07 2.37
N LEU A 12 28.53 -3.75 2.93
CA LEU A 12 27.40 -4.28 2.16
C LEU A 12 26.65 -3.18 1.41
N TRP A 13 26.38 -2.05 2.05
CA TRP A 13 25.74 -0.90 1.40
C TRP A 13 26.58 -0.34 0.26
N GLN A 14 27.91 -0.26 0.41
CA GLN A 14 28.80 0.17 -0.67
C GLN A 14 28.77 -0.78 -1.87
N MET A 15 28.78 -2.10 -1.62
CA MET A 15 28.70 -3.09 -2.71
C MET A 15 27.35 -3.05 -3.42
N ILE A 16 26.24 -2.87 -2.70
CA ILE A 16 24.91 -2.68 -3.29
C ILE A 16 24.88 -1.38 -4.10
N GLY A 17 25.47 -0.30 -3.57
CA GLY A 17 25.63 0.98 -4.24
C GLY A 17 26.34 0.85 -5.59
N LEU A 18 27.50 0.19 -5.62
CA LEU A 18 28.27 -0.10 -6.83
C LEU A 18 27.49 -0.96 -7.84
N ALA A 19 26.80 -2.01 -7.37
CA ALA A 19 26.01 -2.88 -8.24
C ALA A 19 24.81 -2.14 -8.86
N MET A 20 24.15 -1.26 -8.09
CA MET A 20 23.07 -0.40 -8.59
C MET A 20 23.59 0.64 -9.56
N TRP A 21 24.69 1.32 -9.24
CA TRP A 21 25.35 2.26 -10.15
C TRP A 21 25.69 1.62 -11.50
N ALA A 22 26.31 0.44 -11.48
CA ALA A 22 26.72 -0.24 -12.71
C ALA A 22 25.54 -0.78 -13.56
N LYS A 23 24.40 -1.10 -12.94
CA LYS A 23 23.27 -1.76 -13.63
C LYS A 23 22.08 -0.85 -13.92
N VAL A 24 21.80 0.10 -13.03
CA VAL A 24 20.59 0.95 -13.08
C VAL A 24 20.89 2.28 -13.76
N ASP A 25 22.04 2.89 -13.44
CA ASP A 25 22.36 4.22 -13.96
C ASP A 25 22.49 4.26 -15.49
N PRO A 26 23.12 3.28 -16.18
CA PRO A 26 23.18 3.30 -17.64
C PRO A 26 21.81 3.27 -18.30
N LEU A 27 20.90 2.42 -17.80
CA LEU A 27 19.53 2.28 -18.33
C LEU A 27 18.74 3.58 -18.22
N PHE A 28 18.78 4.21 -17.04
CA PHE A 28 18.08 5.47 -16.81
C PHE A 28 18.75 6.64 -17.54
N ASN A 29 20.09 6.67 -17.59
CA ASN A 29 20.81 7.74 -18.29
C ASN A 29 20.62 7.69 -19.80
N GLU A 30 20.38 6.51 -20.38
CA GLU A 30 19.98 6.39 -21.78
C GLU A 30 18.65 7.13 -22.03
N PHE A 31 17.64 6.91 -21.17
CA PHE A 31 16.38 7.66 -21.24
C PHE A 31 16.56 9.16 -20.97
N ILE A 32 17.34 9.54 -19.95
CA ILE A 32 17.60 10.95 -19.62
C ILE A 32 18.30 11.66 -20.78
N HIS A 33 19.22 10.98 -21.47
CA HIS A 33 19.88 11.52 -22.65
C HIS A 33 18.91 11.73 -23.82
N GLN A 34 17.93 10.83 -24.02
CA GLN A 34 16.91 10.99 -25.07
C GLN A 34 16.05 12.25 -24.89
N VAL A 35 15.92 12.76 -23.66
CA VAL A 35 15.19 14.00 -23.36
C VAL A 35 16.13 15.21 -23.12
N ASN A 36 17.37 15.16 -23.60
CA ASN A 36 18.41 16.19 -23.42
C ASN A 36 18.72 16.51 -21.95
N GLY A 37 18.50 15.56 -21.05
CA GLY A 37 18.82 15.70 -19.63
C GLY A 37 20.29 15.42 -19.32
N LYS A 38 20.77 15.96 -18.19
CA LYS A 38 22.11 15.69 -17.67
C LYS A 38 22.16 14.31 -16.99
N PRO A 39 23.21 13.51 -17.21
CA PRO A 39 23.32 12.19 -16.61
C PRO A 39 23.35 12.28 -15.08
N ARG A 40 22.63 11.38 -14.43
CA ARG A 40 22.55 11.25 -12.97
C ARG A 40 23.36 10.05 -12.50
N ARG A 41 23.75 10.05 -11.23
CA ARG A 41 24.48 8.95 -10.58
C ARG A 41 23.72 8.44 -9.37
N MET A 42 23.90 7.16 -9.05
CA MET A 42 23.29 6.49 -7.90
C MET A 42 21.76 6.62 -7.93
N ILE A 43 21.14 6.42 -9.11
CA ILE A 43 19.71 6.68 -9.32
C ILE A 43 18.87 5.84 -8.34
N GLY A 44 19.23 4.58 -8.08
CA GLY A 44 18.57 3.75 -7.08
C GLY A 44 18.69 4.19 -5.61
N PHE A 45 19.42 5.28 -5.31
CA PHE A 45 19.69 5.76 -3.95
C PHE A 45 19.47 7.26 -3.79
N SER A 46 20.31 8.09 -4.42
CA SER A 46 20.30 9.55 -4.23
C SER A 46 20.01 10.30 -5.53
N GLY A 47 20.32 9.73 -6.69
CA GLY A 47 20.11 10.36 -7.99
C GLY A 47 18.64 10.53 -8.38
N MET A 48 17.72 9.87 -7.69
CA MET A 48 16.28 10.06 -7.88
C MET A 48 15.72 11.26 -7.12
N TYR A 49 16.38 11.72 -6.07
CA TYR A 49 15.91 12.82 -5.25
C TYR A 49 16.44 14.17 -5.75
N SER A 50 15.60 15.19 -5.71
CA SER A 50 16.02 16.56 -5.89
C SER A 50 16.89 17.00 -4.71
N THR A 51 17.90 17.83 -4.97
CA THR A 51 18.62 18.51 -3.90
C THR A 51 17.75 19.56 -3.20
N ASP A 52 16.71 20.04 -3.88
CA ASP A 52 16.03 21.26 -3.48
C ASP A 52 14.69 20.99 -2.80
N LEU A 53 13.85 20.14 -3.40
CA LEU A 53 12.53 19.79 -2.87
C LEU A 53 12.09 18.39 -3.31
N ASN A 54 11.76 17.54 -2.35
CA ASN A 54 11.19 16.20 -2.53
C ASN A 54 9.84 16.13 -1.84
N LEU A 55 8.79 15.76 -2.57
CA LEU A 55 7.44 15.63 -2.02
C LEU A 55 7.15 14.17 -1.70
N VAL A 56 6.88 13.89 -0.43
CA VAL A 56 6.51 12.56 0.04
C VAL A 56 4.99 12.49 0.16
N ALA A 57 4.36 11.76 -0.76
CA ALA A 57 2.90 11.58 -0.85
C ALA A 57 2.38 10.52 0.15
N VAL A 58 2.72 10.69 1.42
CA VAL A 58 2.33 9.79 2.52
C VAL A 58 1.75 10.62 3.65
N SER A 59 0.63 10.15 4.21
CA SER A 59 0.03 10.76 5.40
C SER A 59 0.96 10.65 6.63
N PRO A 60 1.26 11.77 7.31
CA PRO A 60 1.96 11.78 8.60
C PRO A 60 1.24 10.95 9.68
N ALA A 61 -0.09 10.78 9.55
CA ALA A 61 -0.87 9.93 10.44
C ALA A 61 -0.49 8.44 10.32
N ILE A 62 -0.06 7.98 9.13
CA ILE A 62 0.45 6.61 8.91
C ILE A 62 1.93 6.52 9.25
N VAL A 63 2.78 7.39 8.70
CA VAL A 63 4.24 7.37 8.89
C VAL A 63 4.68 8.71 9.42
N ARG A 64 5.24 8.74 10.64
CA ARG A 64 5.86 9.97 11.15
C ARG A 64 7.18 10.20 10.43
N PRO A 65 7.46 11.42 9.94
CA PRO A 65 8.76 11.76 9.39
C PRO A 65 9.86 11.45 10.41
N PRO A 66 10.95 10.76 10.02
CA PRO A 66 12.11 10.59 10.88
C PRO A 66 12.68 11.96 11.31
N PRO A 67 13.13 12.12 12.56
CA PRO A 67 13.70 13.40 13.03
C PRO A 67 14.97 13.82 12.28
N ASP A 68 15.69 12.86 11.71
CA ASP A 68 16.91 13.03 10.93
C ASP A 68 16.66 13.14 9.42
N LEU A 69 15.39 13.17 8.99
CA LEU A 69 15.05 13.34 7.58
C LEU A 69 15.46 14.76 7.12
N PRO A 70 16.24 14.89 6.03
CA PRO A 70 16.62 16.19 5.50
C PRO A 70 15.40 17.09 5.21
N THR A 71 15.52 18.38 5.50
CA THR A 71 14.41 19.35 5.44
C THR A 71 13.86 19.58 4.04
N ASN A 72 14.58 19.19 2.99
CA ASN A 72 14.06 19.21 1.63
C ASN A 72 13.07 18.08 1.33
N HIS A 73 12.88 17.11 2.23
CA HIS A 73 11.85 16.07 2.10
C HIS A 73 10.60 16.45 2.89
N GLN A 74 9.54 16.78 2.16
CA GLN A 74 8.31 17.30 2.74
C GLN A 74 7.20 16.26 2.65
N PHE A 75 6.71 15.81 3.82
CA PHE A 75 5.53 14.95 3.89
C PHE A 75 4.28 15.79 3.67
N THR A 76 3.58 15.52 2.58
CA THR A 76 2.46 16.36 2.15
C THR A 76 1.12 15.86 2.66
N GLY A 77 0.98 14.56 2.89
CA GLY A 77 -0.31 13.87 3.00
C GLY A 77 -0.49 12.87 1.87
N ASP A 78 -1.54 12.05 1.92
CA ASP A 78 -1.88 11.21 0.76
C ASP A 78 -2.40 12.04 -0.41
N TRP A 79 -2.06 11.61 -1.63
CA TRP A 79 -2.60 12.18 -2.86
C TRP A 79 -3.77 11.33 -3.33
N SER A 80 -4.97 11.76 -2.98
CA SER A 80 -6.20 11.17 -3.49
C SER A 80 -6.74 11.99 -4.66
N LEU A 81 -7.28 11.29 -5.65
CA LEU A 81 -8.05 11.91 -6.73
C LEU A 81 -9.52 11.85 -6.34
N ASP A 82 -10.26 12.93 -6.59
CA ASP A 82 -11.72 12.88 -6.57
C ASP A 82 -12.18 12.04 -7.76
N GLU A 83 -12.54 10.79 -7.50
CA GLU A 83 -13.04 9.90 -8.54
C GLU A 83 -14.49 10.26 -8.89
N PRO A 84 -14.87 10.19 -10.18
CA PRO A 84 -16.26 10.40 -10.59
C PRO A 84 -17.17 9.38 -9.93
N SER A 85 -18.47 9.70 -9.83
CA SER A 85 -19.46 8.81 -9.24
C SER A 85 -19.43 7.44 -9.93
N TYR A 86 -19.04 6.41 -9.18
CA TYR A 86 -19.00 5.03 -9.65
C TYR A 86 -20.40 4.40 -9.58
N GLN A 87 -20.82 3.76 -10.68
CA GLN A 87 -22.05 2.97 -10.72
C GLN A 87 -21.72 1.47 -10.55
N PRO A 88 -21.95 0.89 -9.36
CA PRO A 88 -21.67 -0.53 -9.12
C PRO A 88 -22.65 -1.43 -9.87
N PRO A 89 -22.22 -2.63 -10.33
CA PRO A 89 -23.11 -3.62 -10.89
C PRO A 89 -24.23 -4.02 -9.93
N THR A 90 -25.43 -4.28 -10.45
CA THR A 90 -26.61 -4.63 -9.65
C THR A 90 -26.38 -5.85 -8.75
N ASP A 91 -25.64 -6.85 -9.23
CA ASP A 91 -25.40 -8.07 -8.46
C ASP A 91 -24.41 -7.86 -7.31
N LEU A 92 -23.44 -6.95 -7.48
CA LEU A 92 -22.57 -6.51 -6.39
C LEU A 92 -23.37 -5.79 -5.31
N LEU A 93 -24.29 -4.89 -5.69
CA LEU A 93 -25.18 -4.22 -4.75
C LEU A 93 -26.07 -5.20 -3.99
N LYS A 94 -26.66 -6.18 -4.68
CA LYS A 94 -27.46 -7.24 -4.03
C LYS A 94 -26.64 -8.00 -3.00
N PHE A 95 -25.42 -8.42 -3.35
CA PHE A 95 -24.53 -9.15 -2.44
C PHE A 95 -24.21 -8.33 -1.17
N ILE A 96 -23.84 -7.06 -1.35
CA ILE A 96 -23.52 -6.14 -0.25
C ILE A 96 -24.74 -5.98 0.68
N ASN A 97 -25.92 -5.76 0.12
CA ASN A 97 -27.15 -5.50 0.87
C ASN A 97 -27.73 -6.75 1.58
N ASN A 98 -27.43 -7.96 1.09
CA ASN A 98 -27.99 -9.20 1.61
C ASN A 98 -27.19 -9.80 2.80
N GLY A 99 -26.59 -8.97 3.67
CA GLY A 99 -25.97 -9.47 4.91
C GLY A 99 -24.93 -8.55 5.55
N PRO A 100 -24.08 -9.07 6.46
CA PRO A 100 -23.08 -8.28 7.19
C PRO A 100 -21.90 -7.84 6.31
N LYS A 101 -21.27 -6.69 6.63
CA LYS A 101 -20.12 -6.15 5.86
C LYS A 101 -19.10 -7.25 5.49
N PRO A 102 -18.74 -7.39 4.20
CA PRO A 102 -17.82 -8.43 3.75
C PRO A 102 -16.35 -8.06 4.02
N ILE A 103 -15.48 -9.07 4.03
CA ILE A 103 -14.03 -8.89 3.89
C ILE A 103 -13.73 -8.61 2.42
N VAL A 104 -12.97 -7.56 2.13
CA VAL A 104 -12.52 -7.30 0.75
C VAL A 104 -11.12 -7.87 0.58
N VAL A 105 -10.87 -8.57 -0.53
CA VAL A 105 -9.56 -9.16 -0.85
C VAL A 105 -9.04 -8.58 -2.16
N THR A 106 -7.82 -8.02 -2.15
CA THR A 106 -7.16 -7.50 -3.35
C THR A 106 -5.64 -7.57 -3.27
N PHE A 107 -5.02 -8.24 -4.24
CA PHE A 107 -3.56 -8.30 -4.35
C PHE A 107 -2.96 -7.40 -5.43
N GLY A 108 -3.77 -6.48 -5.98
CA GLY A 108 -3.31 -5.50 -6.96
C GLY A 108 -2.75 -6.13 -8.24
N SER A 109 -1.89 -5.39 -8.94
CA SER A 109 -1.29 -5.78 -10.22
C SER A 109 -0.05 -6.67 -10.12
N MET A 110 0.50 -6.91 -8.91
CA MET A 110 1.70 -7.74 -8.74
C MET A 110 1.34 -9.21 -8.52
N GLY A 111 1.18 -9.90 -9.65
CA GLY A 111 0.96 -11.34 -9.72
C GLY A 111 2.08 -12.16 -9.08
N GLY A 112 1.71 -13.18 -8.31
CA GLY A 112 2.61 -14.26 -7.93
C GLY A 112 2.41 -15.45 -8.85
N ASN A 113 3.43 -16.31 -9.00
CA ASN A 113 3.37 -17.49 -9.88
C ASN A 113 2.35 -18.57 -9.44
N GLN A 114 1.69 -18.41 -8.28
CA GLN A 114 0.71 -19.36 -7.75
C GLN A 114 -0.55 -18.60 -7.32
N ASP A 115 -1.72 -19.16 -7.65
CA ASP A 115 -3.03 -18.63 -7.26
C ASP A 115 -3.31 -18.89 -5.75
N PRO A 116 -3.46 -17.85 -4.92
CA PRO A 116 -3.85 -18.00 -3.50
C PRO A 116 -5.34 -18.23 -3.26
N THR A 117 -6.19 -18.21 -4.28
CA THR A 117 -7.65 -18.14 -4.14
C THR A 117 -8.20 -19.24 -3.24
N SER A 118 -7.78 -20.49 -3.42
CA SER A 118 -8.25 -21.60 -2.59
C SER A 118 -7.90 -21.42 -1.11
N VAL A 119 -6.71 -20.90 -0.81
CA VAL A 119 -6.27 -20.63 0.56
C VAL A 119 -7.08 -19.50 1.20
N ILE A 120 -7.33 -18.42 0.44
CA ILE A 120 -8.17 -17.30 0.88
C ILE A 120 -9.58 -17.79 1.14
N TYR A 121 -10.17 -18.46 0.15
CA TYR A 121 -11.52 -18.98 0.18
C TYR A 121 -11.74 -19.87 1.41
N SER A 122 -10.87 -20.85 1.64
CA SER A 122 -10.98 -21.73 2.82
C SER A 122 -10.77 -20.98 4.14
N ALA A 123 -9.95 -19.92 4.19
CA ALA A 123 -9.78 -19.12 5.40
C ALA A 123 -11.02 -18.27 5.71
N ILE A 124 -11.65 -17.70 4.67
CA ILE A 124 -12.90 -16.96 4.78
C ILE A 124 -14.02 -17.87 5.29
N GLN A 125 -14.18 -19.06 4.69
CA GLN A 125 -15.15 -20.05 5.17
C GLN A 125 -14.87 -20.50 6.60
N ARG A 126 -13.61 -20.78 6.95
CA ARG A 126 -13.23 -21.19 8.30
C ARG A 126 -13.52 -20.13 9.37
N THR A 127 -13.59 -18.86 8.98
CA THR A 127 -13.92 -17.74 9.87
C THR A 127 -15.39 -17.32 9.77
N ASN A 128 -16.22 -18.06 9.03
CA ASN A 128 -17.64 -17.77 8.79
C ASN A 128 -17.87 -16.31 8.36
N GLN A 129 -17.02 -15.79 7.47
CA GLN A 129 -17.14 -14.44 6.95
C GLN A 129 -17.61 -14.46 5.49
N ARG A 130 -18.23 -13.36 5.07
CA ARG A 130 -18.49 -13.07 3.66
C ARG A 130 -17.29 -12.36 3.05
N ALA A 131 -17.04 -12.54 1.76
CA ALA A 131 -15.95 -11.85 1.09
C ALA A 131 -16.29 -11.35 -0.32
N ILE A 132 -15.70 -10.22 -0.68
CA ILE A 132 -15.60 -9.75 -2.06
C ILE A 132 -14.14 -9.95 -2.49
N ILE A 133 -13.92 -10.74 -3.53
CA ILE A 133 -12.60 -10.98 -4.10
C ILE A 133 -12.49 -10.14 -5.37
N GLN A 134 -11.64 -9.12 -5.32
CA GLN A 134 -11.34 -8.30 -6.48
C GLN A 134 -10.18 -8.92 -7.26
N SER A 135 -10.53 -9.49 -8.41
CA SER A 135 -9.64 -10.20 -9.32
C SER A 135 -8.75 -9.20 -10.05
N GLY A 136 -7.59 -8.89 -9.47
CA GLY A 136 -6.49 -8.24 -10.20
C GLY A 136 -5.68 -9.25 -11.03
N TRP A 137 -4.57 -8.81 -11.61
CA TRP A 137 -3.55 -9.66 -12.25
C TRP A 137 -2.84 -10.63 -11.28
N GLY A 138 -3.33 -10.73 -10.03
CA GLY A 138 -2.94 -11.70 -9.01
C GLY A 138 -3.33 -13.15 -9.29
N ASN A 139 -3.91 -13.42 -10.46
CA ASN A 139 -4.49 -14.70 -10.85
C ASN A 139 -5.57 -15.20 -9.87
N LEU A 140 -6.25 -14.26 -9.18
CA LEU A 140 -7.35 -14.59 -8.28
C LEU A 140 -8.58 -15.00 -9.11
N GLY A 141 -9.29 -16.05 -8.70
CA GLY A 141 -10.56 -16.44 -9.32
C GLY A 141 -10.52 -17.69 -10.20
N HIS A 142 -9.40 -18.42 -10.29
CA HIS A 142 -9.38 -19.71 -10.98
C HIS A 142 -9.72 -20.87 -10.02
N ALA A 143 -10.83 -21.54 -10.29
CA ALA A 143 -11.27 -22.80 -9.66
C ALA A 143 -11.63 -22.76 -8.16
N THR A 144 -12.77 -22.15 -7.83
CA THR A 144 -13.54 -22.54 -6.63
C THR A 144 -15.01 -22.72 -7.00
N GLN A 145 -15.70 -23.66 -6.33
CA GLN A 145 -17.15 -23.81 -6.50
C GLN A 145 -17.84 -22.50 -6.05
N PRO A 146 -18.92 -22.08 -6.72
CA PRO A 146 -19.69 -20.92 -6.28
C PRO A 146 -20.16 -21.09 -4.84
N HIS A 147 -20.10 -20.01 -4.05
CA HIS A 147 -20.60 -19.99 -2.68
C HIS A 147 -21.27 -18.66 -2.41
N GLU A 148 -22.41 -18.72 -1.72
CA GLU A 148 -23.29 -17.56 -1.51
C GLU A 148 -22.60 -16.40 -0.76
N ASP A 149 -21.66 -16.73 0.13
CA ASP A 149 -20.89 -15.74 0.89
C ASP A 149 -19.66 -15.16 0.18
N ILE A 150 -19.32 -15.59 -1.04
CA ILE A 150 -18.11 -15.13 -1.75
C ILE A 150 -18.49 -14.60 -3.13
N PHE A 151 -18.21 -13.32 -3.35
CA PHE A 151 -18.52 -12.62 -4.60
C PHE A 151 -17.24 -12.18 -5.31
N PHE A 152 -17.12 -12.47 -6.60
CA PHE A 152 -15.98 -12.05 -7.42
C PHE A 152 -16.32 -10.81 -8.23
N VAL A 153 -15.38 -9.87 -8.29
CA VAL A 153 -15.47 -8.65 -9.11
C VAL A 153 -14.15 -8.45 -9.85
N ASP A 154 -14.19 -7.82 -11.02
CA ASP A 154 -12.97 -7.47 -11.76
C ASP A 154 -12.28 -6.27 -11.11
N TYR A 155 -12.76 -5.07 -11.41
CA TYR A 155 -12.24 -3.83 -10.85
C TYR A 155 -13.38 -3.00 -10.27
N VAL A 156 -13.25 -2.66 -8.99
CA VAL A 156 -14.06 -1.68 -8.30
C VAL A 156 -13.11 -0.65 -7.68
N PRO A 157 -13.39 0.66 -7.78
CA PRO A 157 -12.54 1.66 -7.18
C PRO A 157 -12.42 1.46 -5.67
N HIS A 158 -11.19 1.48 -5.15
CA HIS A 158 -10.93 1.26 -3.72
C HIS A 158 -11.60 2.30 -2.83
N SER A 159 -11.67 3.55 -3.32
CA SER A 159 -12.36 4.66 -2.66
C SER A 159 -13.81 4.31 -2.32
N TRP A 160 -14.49 3.57 -3.20
CA TRP A 160 -15.87 3.13 -3.04
C TRP A 160 -15.96 1.82 -2.25
N LEU A 161 -15.19 0.80 -2.67
CA LEU A 161 -15.32 -0.55 -2.14
C LEU A 161 -14.90 -0.68 -0.67
N PHE A 162 -13.80 -0.03 -0.26
CA PHE A 162 -13.24 -0.24 1.08
C PHE A 162 -14.10 0.38 2.19
N GLN A 163 -14.92 1.39 1.89
CA GLN A 163 -15.85 1.97 2.85
C GLN A 163 -16.95 0.97 3.27
N LEU A 164 -17.25 0.02 2.39
CA LEU A 164 -18.24 -1.03 2.60
C LEU A 164 -17.64 -2.29 3.24
N ALA A 165 -16.31 -2.35 3.35
CA ALA A 165 -15.60 -3.49 3.90
C ALA A 165 -15.67 -3.54 5.43
N LYS A 166 -15.60 -4.75 5.98
CA LYS A 166 -15.34 -4.99 7.40
C LYS A 166 -13.84 -4.86 7.70
N MET A 167 -13.02 -5.46 6.84
CA MET A 167 -11.56 -5.34 6.82
C MET A 167 -11.08 -5.66 5.40
N VAL A 168 -9.82 -5.34 5.11
CA VAL A 168 -9.23 -5.59 3.80
C VAL A 168 -8.02 -6.52 3.90
N ILE A 169 -8.03 -7.62 3.15
CA ILE A 169 -6.87 -8.48 2.94
C ILE A 169 -6.16 -8.00 1.68
N HIS A 170 -4.90 -7.56 1.80
CA HIS A 170 -4.17 -7.01 0.67
C HIS A 170 -2.68 -7.30 0.70
N HIS A 171 -2.02 -7.03 -0.43
CA HIS A 171 -0.61 -7.31 -0.64
C HIS A 171 0.33 -6.33 0.06
N GLY A 172 -0.17 -5.19 0.55
CA GLY A 172 0.64 -4.18 1.24
C GLY A 172 1.30 -3.11 0.36
N GLY A 173 0.91 -2.94 -0.91
CA GLY A 173 1.47 -1.87 -1.75
C GLY A 173 1.03 -0.49 -1.27
N ALA A 174 1.90 0.53 -1.39
CA ALA A 174 1.70 1.88 -0.86
C ALA A 174 0.31 2.47 -1.13
N GLY A 175 -0.16 2.45 -2.38
CA GLY A 175 -1.47 3.00 -2.76
C GLY A 175 -2.64 2.24 -2.15
N THR A 176 -2.58 0.91 -2.10
CA THR A 176 -3.65 0.10 -1.47
C THR A 176 -3.66 0.28 0.03
N THR A 177 -2.48 0.25 0.68
CA THR A 177 -2.31 0.53 2.11
C THR A 177 -2.91 1.89 2.48
N THR A 178 -2.60 2.92 1.69
CA THR A 178 -3.14 4.27 1.86
C THR A 178 -4.65 4.30 1.72
N ALA A 179 -5.20 3.64 0.69
CA ALA A 179 -6.65 3.57 0.49
C ALA A 179 -7.39 2.85 1.64
N VAL A 180 -6.82 1.75 2.17
CA VAL A 180 -7.42 1.03 3.31
C VAL A 180 -7.39 1.89 4.58
N CYS A 181 -6.26 2.54 4.87
CA CYS A 181 -6.15 3.44 6.01
C CYS A 181 -7.11 4.62 5.88
N ARG A 182 -7.21 5.23 4.69
CA ARG A 182 -8.14 6.33 4.40
C ARG A 182 -9.60 5.90 4.52
N ALA A 183 -9.95 4.66 4.18
CA ALA A 183 -11.29 4.12 4.41
C ALA A 183 -11.59 3.93 5.91
N GLY A 184 -10.56 3.75 6.73
CA GLY A 184 -10.67 3.61 8.18
C GLY A 184 -11.08 2.22 8.63
N VAL A 185 -10.66 1.19 7.88
CA VAL A 185 -10.93 -0.23 8.20
C VAL A 185 -9.62 -0.98 8.47
N PRO A 186 -9.64 -2.03 9.32
CA PRO A 186 -8.44 -2.82 9.58
C PRO A 186 -7.91 -3.54 8.34
N SER A 187 -6.61 -3.85 8.37
CA SER A 187 -5.93 -4.60 7.30
C SER A 187 -5.46 -5.97 7.75
N VAL A 188 -5.39 -6.92 6.82
CA VAL A 188 -4.56 -8.13 6.92
C VAL A 188 -3.59 -8.12 5.74
N VAL A 189 -2.30 -8.00 6.02
CA VAL A 189 -1.29 -7.79 4.98
C VAL A 189 -0.57 -9.09 4.62
N VAL A 190 -0.57 -9.41 3.33
CA VAL A 190 0.09 -10.58 2.73
C VAL A 190 1.19 -10.09 1.77
N PRO A 191 2.39 -9.73 2.27
CA PRO A 191 3.42 -9.16 1.42
C PRO A 191 4.00 -10.22 0.46
N HIS A 192 4.16 -9.81 -0.79
CA HIS A 192 4.81 -10.53 -1.89
C HIS A 192 6.27 -10.07 -2.04
N LEU A 193 6.50 -8.77 -2.28
CA LEU A 193 7.79 -8.21 -2.73
C LEU A 193 7.94 -6.72 -2.35
N ALA A 194 9.14 -6.15 -2.58
CA ALA A 194 9.44 -4.72 -2.52
C ALA A 194 9.10 -4.03 -1.18
N ASP A 195 8.31 -2.96 -1.21
CA ASP A 195 7.91 -2.11 -0.08
C ASP A 195 6.82 -2.73 0.81
N GLN A 196 6.21 -3.83 0.37
CA GLN A 196 5.05 -4.41 1.02
C GLN A 196 5.30 -4.92 2.46
N PRO A 197 6.45 -5.55 2.79
CA PRO A 197 6.74 -5.92 4.17
C PRO A 197 6.89 -4.70 5.10
N TYR A 198 7.41 -3.59 4.56
CA TYR A 198 7.52 -2.33 5.31
C TYR A 198 6.14 -1.80 5.68
N TRP A 199 5.23 -1.68 4.72
CA TRP A 199 3.86 -1.23 4.98
C TRP A 199 3.10 -2.16 5.93
N GLY A 200 3.24 -3.47 5.76
CA GLY A 200 2.67 -4.43 6.71
C GLY A 200 3.20 -4.23 8.13
N GLY A 201 4.49 -3.95 8.29
CA GLY A 201 5.11 -3.61 9.58
C GLY A 201 4.56 -2.31 10.17
N VAL A 202 4.44 -1.26 9.35
CA VAL A 202 3.87 0.04 9.76
C VAL A 202 2.43 -0.12 10.26
N LEU A 203 1.57 -0.81 9.51
CA LEU A 203 0.18 -1.03 9.92
C LEU A 203 0.06 -1.85 11.21
N HIS A 204 0.95 -2.84 11.39
CA HIS A 204 1.01 -3.61 12.62
C HIS A 204 1.41 -2.74 13.81
N GLN A 205 2.45 -1.90 13.67
CA GLN A 205 2.89 -0.96 14.70
C GLN A 205 1.83 0.09 15.04
N ARG A 206 1.04 0.52 14.05
CA ARG A 206 -0.13 1.40 14.25
C ARG A 206 -1.32 0.70 14.91
N GLY A 207 -1.26 -0.63 15.07
CA GLY A 207 -2.33 -1.40 15.69
C GLY A 207 -3.59 -1.47 14.82
N VAL A 208 -3.48 -1.28 13.51
CA VAL A 208 -4.60 -1.39 12.53
C VAL A 208 -4.51 -2.67 11.70
N ALA A 209 -3.48 -3.48 11.94
CA ALA A 209 -3.29 -4.78 11.32
C ALA A 209 -2.66 -5.79 12.30
N PRO A 210 -2.89 -7.09 12.14
CA PRO A 210 -2.10 -8.11 12.81
C PRO A 210 -0.69 -8.19 12.16
N LYS A 211 0.21 -8.98 12.74
CA LYS A 211 1.53 -9.20 12.13
C LYS A 211 1.37 -9.74 10.69
N PRO A 212 2.10 -9.20 9.69
CA PRO A 212 1.94 -9.63 8.29
C PRO A 212 2.26 -11.12 8.08
N VAL A 213 1.54 -11.75 7.17
CA VAL A 213 1.79 -13.14 6.74
C VAL A 213 2.41 -13.12 5.37
N HIS A 214 3.72 -13.30 5.29
CA HIS A 214 4.43 -13.31 4.01
C HIS A 214 3.84 -14.36 3.06
N ARG A 215 3.73 -14.04 1.76
CA ARG A 215 3.09 -14.89 0.73
C ARG A 215 3.60 -16.33 0.74
N ARG A 216 4.91 -16.52 0.92
CA ARG A 216 5.58 -17.85 1.04
C ARG A 216 5.07 -18.71 2.20
N HIS A 217 4.47 -18.10 3.22
CA HIS A 217 3.93 -18.77 4.41
C HIS A 217 2.39 -18.70 4.45
N LEU A 218 1.75 -18.27 3.35
CA LEU A 218 0.30 -18.17 3.28
C LEU A 218 -0.29 -19.58 3.26
N LYS A 219 -0.95 -19.93 4.35
CA LYS A 219 -1.70 -21.17 4.54
C LYS A 219 -3.07 -20.84 5.14
N VAL A 220 -4.05 -21.71 4.94
CA VAL A 220 -5.43 -21.52 5.43
C VAL A 220 -5.44 -21.20 6.93
N LYS A 221 -4.70 -21.99 7.72
CA LYS A 221 -4.58 -21.81 9.16
C LYS A 221 -4.07 -20.40 9.51
N ASN A 222 -2.92 -20.01 8.96
CA ASN A 222 -2.27 -18.74 9.32
C ASN A 222 -3.12 -17.54 8.88
N LEU A 223 -3.78 -17.60 7.72
CA LEU A 223 -4.65 -16.52 7.26
C LEU A 223 -5.91 -16.42 8.12
N ALA A 224 -6.57 -17.54 8.43
CA ALA A 224 -7.74 -17.57 9.31
C ALA A 224 -7.41 -17.03 10.71
N GLU A 225 -6.25 -17.37 11.26
CA GLU A 225 -5.77 -16.81 12.54
C GLU A 225 -5.63 -15.29 12.50
N ARG A 226 -5.13 -14.71 11.39
CA ARG A 226 -5.03 -13.25 11.25
C ARG A 226 -6.39 -12.57 11.14
N ILE A 227 -7.32 -13.17 10.40
CA ILE A 227 -8.69 -12.68 10.29
C ILE A 227 -9.33 -12.69 11.68
N GLN A 228 -9.22 -13.80 12.41
CA GLN A 228 -9.77 -13.92 13.75
C GLN A 228 -9.14 -12.94 14.74
N GLU A 229 -7.81 -12.73 14.69
CA GLU A 229 -7.11 -11.74 15.52
C GLU A 229 -7.66 -10.32 15.32
N VAL A 230 -8.06 -9.97 14.09
CA VAL A 230 -8.74 -8.69 13.81
C VAL A 230 -10.14 -8.70 14.39
N LEU A 231 -10.94 -9.73 14.13
CA LEU A 231 -12.32 -9.86 14.59
C LEU A 231 -12.46 -9.81 16.12
N ASP A 232 -11.52 -10.41 16.84
CA ASP A 232 -11.54 -10.49 18.31
C ASP A 232 -11.02 -9.22 19.00
N ASN A 233 -10.52 -8.24 18.23
CA ASN A 233 -9.86 -7.06 18.77
C ASN A 233 -10.51 -5.76 18.26
N ASN A 234 -11.58 -5.33 18.95
CA ASN A 234 -12.30 -4.09 18.65
C ASN A 234 -11.39 -2.85 18.59
N GLN A 235 -10.29 -2.82 19.35
CA GLN A 235 -9.36 -1.68 19.29
C GLN A 235 -8.70 -1.52 17.92
N LYS A 236 -8.56 -2.58 17.12
CA LYS A 236 -8.05 -2.46 15.74
C LYS A 236 -9.02 -1.68 14.86
N PHE A 237 -10.32 -1.88 15.04
CA PHE A 237 -11.36 -1.14 14.32
C PHE A 237 -11.39 0.33 14.76
N GLU A 238 -11.33 0.60 16.06
CA GLU A 238 -11.29 1.96 16.59
C GLU A 238 -10.07 2.74 16.09
N ARG A 239 -8.87 2.12 16.16
CA ARG A 239 -7.63 2.74 15.64
C ARG A 239 -7.69 2.97 14.14
N ALA A 240 -8.25 2.03 13.38
CA ALA A 240 -8.42 2.20 11.94
C ALA A 240 -9.36 3.38 11.63
N GLN A 241 -10.48 3.49 12.35
CA GLN A 241 -11.41 4.61 12.19
C GLN A 241 -10.77 5.96 12.53
N GLN A 242 -10.02 6.03 13.64
CA GLN A 242 -9.27 7.23 14.03
C GLN A 242 -8.24 7.62 12.98
N LEU A 243 -7.47 6.65 12.47
CA LEU A 243 -6.49 6.88 11.40
C LEU A 243 -7.17 7.39 10.12
N GLY A 244 -8.27 6.76 9.70
CA GLY A 244 -9.03 7.20 8.53
C GLY A 244 -9.61 8.60 8.68
N ASN A 245 -10.10 8.96 9.88
CA ASN A 245 -10.57 10.32 10.17
C ASN A 245 -9.44 11.34 10.05
N ALA A 246 -8.26 11.05 10.61
CA ALA A 246 -7.10 11.92 10.51
C ALA A 246 -6.68 12.13 9.04
N MET A 247 -6.55 11.05 8.26
CA MET A 247 -6.20 11.14 6.84
C MET A 247 -7.23 11.90 6.00
N ARG A 248 -8.53 11.73 6.28
CA ARG A 248 -9.58 12.46 5.55
C ARG A 248 -9.61 13.96 5.90
N SER A 249 -9.06 14.36 7.03
CA SER A 249 -8.87 15.78 7.36
C SER A 249 -7.64 16.42 6.70
N GLU A 250 -6.76 15.62 6.11
CA GLU A 250 -5.59 16.10 5.37
C GLU A 250 -5.97 16.46 3.92
N ASN A 251 -5.23 17.39 3.32
CA ASN A 251 -5.30 17.69 1.89
C ASN A 251 -3.89 17.70 1.31
N GLY A 252 -3.37 16.51 1.03
CA GLY A 252 -1.98 16.34 0.59
C GLY A 252 -1.67 16.99 -0.75
N VAL A 253 -2.65 17.01 -1.66
CA VAL A 253 -2.51 17.68 -2.96
C VAL A 253 -2.37 19.19 -2.77
N LYS A 254 -3.22 19.81 -1.96
CA LYS A 254 -3.12 21.26 -1.66
C LYS A 254 -1.79 21.61 -0.99
N THR A 255 -1.33 20.80 -0.04
CA THR A 255 -0.02 20.99 0.61
C THR A 255 1.11 20.90 -0.41
N ALA A 256 1.08 19.91 -1.31
CA ALA A 256 2.06 19.74 -2.37
C ALA A 256 2.09 20.95 -3.33
N ILE A 257 0.93 21.44 -3.76
CA ILE A 257 0.81 22.63 -4.61
C ILE A 257 1.46 23.83 -3.94
N GLY A 258 1.11 24.12 -2.68
CA GLY A 258 1.68 25.26 -1.96
C GLY A 258 3.20 25.19 -1.80
N LEU A 259 3.76 23.98 -1.61
CA LEU A 259 5.21 23.79 -1.56
C LEU A 259 5.87 24.05 -2.93
N ILE A 260 5.26 23.61 -4.02
CA ILE A 260 5.75 23.84 -5.38
C ILE A 260 5.70 25.34 -5.72
N GLU A 261 4.59 26.02 -5.43
CA GLU A 261 4.41 27.46 -5.69
C GLU A 261 5.42 28.29 -4.90
N ASN A 262 5.61 27.99 -3.61
CA ASN A 262 6.62 28.67 -2.78
C ASN A 262 8.04 28.45 -3.30
N PHE A 263 8.36 27.23 -3.73
CA PHE A 263 9.66 26.91 -4.30
C PHE A 263 9.91 27.68 -5.60
N ALA A 264 8.93 27.73 -6.50
CA ALA A 264 9.03 28.49 -7.75
C ALA A 264 9.13 30.00 -7.50
N GLY A 265 8.32 30.54 -6.58
CA GLY A 265 8.31 31.96 -6.23
C GLY A 265 9.63 32.45 -5.63
N ASN A 266 10.24 31.67 -4.74
CA ASN A 266 11.54 32.01 -4.14
C ASN A 266 12.71 31.98 -5.13
N ASN A 267 12.62 31.16 -6.18
CA ASN A 267 13.63 31.11 -7.25
C ASN A 267 13.39 32.15 -8.37
N SER A 268 12.26 32.86 -8.33
CA SER A 268 11.92 33.90 -9.33
C SER A 268 12.55 35.26 -9.04
N THR A 269 13.10 35.46 -7.85
CA THR A 269 13.79 36.71 -7.44
C THR A 269 15.28 36.75 -7.79
N ASP A 270 15.82 35.68 -8.35
CA ASP A 270 17.26 35.52 -8.65
C ASP A 270 17.60 35.56 -10.17
N TYR A 271 16.70 36.09 -11.01
CA TYR A 271 16.94 36.32 -12.45
C TYR A 271 16.79 37.80 -12.85
#